data_AF-A0A2N2PUM4-F1
#
_entry.id   AF-A0A2N2PUM4-F1
#
_cell.length_a   1.000
_cell.length_b   1.000
_cell.length_c   1.000
_cell.angle_alpha   90.00
_cell.angle_beta   90.00
_cell.angle_gamma   90.00
#
_symmetry.space_group_name_H-M   'P 1'
#
loop_
_entity.id
_entity.type
_entity.pdbx_description
1 polymer ?
#
loop_
_entity_poly.entity_id
_entity_poly.type
_entity_poly.pdbx_seq_one_letter_code
_entity_poly.pdbx_strand_id
1 'polypeptide(L)'
;MAVMTRFRLTDEDMLDLFDEQLPSLLERRPELETRIYHAFMKTFATKPEVAAILAELREHRSEFHEFRADVNQRFDQVDQRFEQVDQRFEQVDQRFEQVDQRFEQVDQRFTL
;
A
#
# COMPACT_ATOMS: atom_id res chain seq x y z
N MET A 1 58.27 9.64 -15.78
CA MET A 1 57.40 10.56 -14.99
C MET A 1 56.10 10.73 -15.75
N ALA A 2 55.02 10.06 -15.34
CA ALA A 2 53.72 10.20 -16.00
C ALA A 2 52.94 11.31 -15.30
N VAL A 3 52.63 12.37 -16.04
CA VAL A 3 51.79 13.48 -15.59
C VAL A 3 50.36 12.94 -15.44
N MET A 4 49.87 12.78 -14.22
CA MET A 4 48.44 12.57 -13.98
C MET A 4 47.73 13.89 -14.23
N THR A 5 47.17 14.04 -15.42
CA THR A 5 46.26 15.14 -15.77
C THR A 5 45.05 15.08 -14.81
N ARG A 6 44.92 16.08 -13.93
CA ARG A 6 43.68 16.27 -13.16
C ARG A 6 42.61 16.74 -14.14
N PHE A 7 41.67 15.86 -14.50
CA PHE A 7 40.41 16.26 -15.10
C PHE A 7 39.63 17.09 -14.07
N ARG A 8 39.34 18.36 -14.39
CA ARG A 8 38.28 19.13 -13.72
C ARG A 8 37.06 19.02 -14.61
N LEU A 9 36.11 18.18 -14.22
CA LEU A 9 34.78 18.16 -14.81
C LEU A 9 33.94 19.20 -14.09
N THR A 10 33.20 20.02 -14.83
CA THR A 10 32.17 20.89 -14.26
C THR A 10 30.94 20.06 -13.91
N ASP A 11 30.01 20.61 -13.12
CA ASP A 11 28.78 19.88 -12.75
C ASP A 11 27.95 19.52 -14.00
N GLU A 12 27.97 20.37 -15.03
CA GLU A 12 27.32 20.15 -16.32
C GLU A 12 28.00 19.00 -17.09
N ASP A 13 29.34 18.99 -17.16
CA ASP A 13 30.09 17.88 -17.77
C ASP A 13 29.85 16.53 -17.06
N MET A 14 29.61 16.58 -15.75
CA MET A 14 29.29 15.39 -14.95
C MET A 14 27.89 14.87 -15.28
N LEU A 15 26.90 15.75 -15.40
CA LEU A 15 25.52 15.37 -15.75
C LEU A 15 25.47 14.74 -17.15
N ASP A 16 26.12 15.34 -18.15
CA ASP A 16 26.17 14.79 -19.52
C ASP A 16 26.85 13.40 -19.56
N LEU A 17 27.91 13.22 -18.75
CA LEU A 17 28.57 11.93 -18.62
C LEU A 17 27.64 10.85 -18.06
N PHE A 18 26.82 11.20 -17.05
CA PHE A 18 25.89 10.26 -16.42
C PHE A 18 24.68 9.95 -17.29
N ASP A 19 24.12 10.95 -17.97
CA ASP A 19 22.85 10.83 -18.70
C ASP A 19 23.05 10.26 -20.11
N GLU A 20 24.12 10.66 -20.82
CA GLU A 20 24.31 10.26 -22.22
C GLU A 20 25.39 9.19 -22.40
N GLN A 21 26.53 9.36 -21.72
CA GLN A 21 27.70 8.52 -22.01
C GLN A 21 27.69 7.22 -21.22
N LEU A 22 27.30 7.27 -19.94
CA LEU A 22 27.30 6.11 -19.06
C LEU A 22 26.43 4.95 -19.58
N PRO A 23 25.19 5.16 -20.07
CA PRO A 23 24.37 4.07 -20.59
C PRO A 23 25.06 3.32 -21.74
N SER A 24 25.62 4.06 -22.70
CA SER A 24 26.34 3.47 -23.85
C SER A 24 27.62 2.73 -23.43
N LEU A 25 28.27 3.17 -22.35
CA LEU A 25 29.45 2.50 -21.79
C LEU A 25 29.08 1.22 -21.04
N LEU A 26 27.95 1.20 -20.34
CA LEU A 26 27.44 0.02 -19.65
C LEU A 26 26.97 -1.06 -20.63
N GLU A 27 26.33 -0.67 -21.73
CA GLU A 27 25.98 -1.60 -22.83
C GLU A 27 27.22 -2.28 -23.42
N ARG A 28 28.30 -1.52 -23.59
CA ARG A 28 29.57 -2.03 -24.16
C ARG A 28 30.40 -2.81 -23.15
N ARG A 29 30.28 -2.50 -21.85
CA ARG A 29 31.05 -3.10 -20.75
C ARG A 29 30.16 -3.31 -19.51
N PRO A 30 29.32 -4.35 -19.51
CA PRO A 30 28.41 -4.63 -18.41
C PRO A 30 29.13 -4.93 -17.09
N GLU A 31 30.39 -5.38 -17.13
CA GLU A 31 31.20 -5.58 -15.93
C GLU A 31 31.47 -4.29 -15.13
N LEU A 32 31.32 -3.12 -15.77
CA LEU A 32 31.46 -1.82 -15.11
C LEU A 32 30.23 -1.46 -14.29
N GLU A 33 29.06 -1.99 -14.63
CA GLU A 33 27.80 -1.70 -13.92
C GLU A 33 27.93 -2.06 -12.44
N THR A 34 28.40 -3.29 -12.16
CA THR A 34 28.61 -3.76 -10.78
C THR A 34 29.68 -2.94 -10.06
N ARG A 35 30.73 -2.49 -10.76
CA ARG A 35 31.82 -1.71 -10.16
C ARG A 35 31.39 -0.28 -9.85
N ILE A 36 30.63 0.35 -10.74
CA ILE A 36 30.07 1.69 -10.57
C ILE A 36 29.03 1.65 -9.46
N TYR A 37 28.12 0.68 -9.48
CA TYR A 37 27.17 0.46 -8.39
C TYR A 37 27.89 0.26 -7.06
N HIS A 38 28.92 -0.59 -7.00
CA HIS A 38 29.70 -0.77 -5.77
C HIS A 38 30.39 0.50 -5.30
N ALA A 39 31.02 1.28 -6.20
CA ALA A 39 31.68 2.53 -5.86
C ALA A 39 30.69 3.60 -5.40
N PHE A 40 29.55 3.71 -6.07
CA PHE A 40 28.44 4.59 -5.71
C PHE A 40 27.87 4.22 -4.34
N MET A 41 27.49 2.95 -4.15
CA MET A 41 26.98 2.45 -2.88
C MET A 41 27.98 2.62 -1.74
N LYS A 42 29.27 2.38 -1.97
CA LYS A 42 30.31 2.59 -0.95
C LYS A 42 30.50 4.07 -0.57
N THR A 43 30.30 4.99 -1.51
CA THR A 43 30.48 6.43 -1.30
C THR A 43 29.25 7.09 -0.68
N PHE A 44 28.05 6.62 -1.02
CA PHE A 44 26.79 7.29 -0.69
C PHE A 44 25.86 6.49 0.23
N ALA A 45 26.05 5.18 0.38
CA ALA A 45 25.18 4.32 1.18
C ALA A 45 26.01 3.40 2.09
N THR A 46 26.32 3.88 3.29
CA THR A 46 27.06 3.07 4.25
C THR A 46 26.19 1.91 4.75
N LYS A 47 26.82 0.77 5.12
CA LYS A 47 26.09 -0.36 5.70
C LYS A 47 25.19 0.04 6.90
N PRO A 48 25.62 0.93 7.81
CA PRO A 48 24.77 1.43 8.89
C PRO A 48 23.55 2.23 8.41
N GLU A 49 23.70 3.12 7.43
CA GLU A 49 22.57 3.91 6.89
C GLU A 49 21.53 3.01 6.23
N VAL A 50 21.98 2.05 5.41
CA VAL A 50 21.08 1.05 4.81
C VAL A 50 20.41 0.19 5.87
N ALA A 51 21.14 -0.20 6.93
CA ALA A 51 20.56 -0.97 8.03
C ALA A 51 19.50 -0.17 8.80
N ALA A 52 19.71 1.12 9.03
CA ALA A 52 18.76 2.03 9.67
C ALA A 52 17.48 2.17 8.83
N ILE A 53 17.61 2.46 7.53
CA ILE A 53 16.46 2.54 6.61
C ILE A 53 15.70 1.21 6.59
N LEU A 54 16.40 0.08 6.54
CA LEU A 54 15.75 -1.23 6.57
C LEU A 54 15.06 -1.51 7.93
N ALA A 55 15.54 -0.96 9.04
CA ALA A 55 14.89 -1.08 10.34
C ALA A 55 13.60 -0.27 10.37
N GLU A 56 13.64 1.00 9.96
CA GLU A 56 12.45 1.88 9.85
C GLU A 56 11.40 1.27 8.91
N LEU A 57 11.82 0.74 7.75
CA LEU A 57 10.91 0.06 6.83
C LEU A 57 10.25 -1.19 7.42
N ARG A 58 10.94 -1.91 8.32
CA ARG A 58 10.35 -3.05 9.02
C ARG A 58 9.34 -2.59 10.07
N GLU A 59 9.64 -1.52 10.79
CA GLU A 59 8.75 -0.93 11.79
C GLU A 59 7.45 -0.43 11.15
N HIS A 60 7.54 0.41 10.11
CA HIS A 60 6.36 0.86 9.36
C HIS A 60 5.54 -0.29 8.78
N ARG A 61 6.20 -1.37 8.33
CA ARG A 61 5.50 -2.56 7.84
C ARG A 61 4.71 -3.24 8.96
N SER A 62 5.28 -3.33 10.16
CA SER A 62 4.58 -3.88 11.32
C SER A 62 3.38 -3.03 11.72
N GLU A 63 3.54 -1.72 11.81
CA GLU A 63 2.44 -0.78 12.09
C GLU A 63 1.32 -0.91 11.04
N PHE A 64 1.68 -1.04 9.76
CA PHE A 64 0.71 -1.24 8.69
C PHE A 64 -0.05 -2.56 8.82
N HIS A 65 0.64 -3.63 9.24
CA HIS A 65 -0.01 -4.92 9.50
C HIS A 65 -0.99 -4.84 10.69
N GLU A 66 -0.60 -4.17 11.78
CA GLU A 66 -1.47 -3.96 12.94
C GLU A 66 -2.69 -3.11 12.58
N PHE A 67 -2.48 -2.01 11.86
CA PHE A 67 -3.57 -1.17 11.36
C PHE A 67 -4.55 -1.97 10.50
N ARG A 68 -4.04 -2.79 9.57
CA ARG A 68 -4.90 -3.64 8.73
C ARG A 68 -5.69 -4.66 9.58
N ALA A 69 -5.08 -5.20 10.63
CA ALA A 69 -5.76 -6.13 11.52
C ALA A 69 -6.88 -5.44 12.33
N ASP A 70 -6.63 -4.25 12.90
CA ASP A 70 -7.66 -3.46 13.59
C ASP A 70 -8.81 -3.08 12.65
N VAL A 71 -8.49 -2.65 11.42
CA VAL A 71 -9.49 -2.32 10.40
C VAL A 71 -10.36 -3.54 10.09
N ASN A 72 -9.77 -4.71 9.83
CA ASN A 72 -10.52 -5.93 9.57
C ASN A 72 -11.44 -6.29 10.75
N GLN A 73 -10.93 -6.23 11.98
CA GLN A 73 -11.73 -6.52 13.17
C GLN A 73 -12.93 -5.56 13.32
N ARG A 74 -12.76 -4.28 12.98
CA ARG A 74 -13.86 -3.33 12.99
C ARG A 74 -14.89 -3.61 11.89
N PHE A 75 -14.45 -4.05 10.71
CA PHE A 75 -15.36 -4.47 9.64
C PHE A 75 -16.16 -5.71 10.06
N ASP A 76 -15.53 -6.72 10.67
CA ASP A 76 -16.25 -7.89 11.20
C ASP A 76 -17.32 -7.50 12.23
N GLN A 77 -17.04 -6.50 13.09
CA GLN A 77 -18.03 -5.96 14.03
C GLN A 77 -19.16 -5.21 13.34
N VAL A 78 -18.88 -4.51 12.24
CA VAL A 78 -19.90 -3.85 11.43
C VAL A 78 -20.81 -4.88 10.78
N ASP A 79 -20.25 -5.95 10.22
CA ASP A 79 -21.01 -7.04 9.60
C ASP A 79 -21.95 -7.70 10.62
N GLN A 80 -21.47 -8.02 11.82
CA GLN A 80 -22.31 -8.55 12.92
C GLN A 80 -23.46 -7.61 13.30
N ARG A 81 -23.24 -6.29 13.26
CA ARG A 81 -24.30 -5.32 13.53
C ARG A 81 -25.32 -5.27 12.41
N PHE A 82 -24.90 -5.45 11.15
CA PHE A 82 -25.82 -5.54 10.02
C PHE A 82 -26.67 -6.81 10.09
N GLU A 83 -26.10 -7.96 10.45
CA GLU A 83 -26.88 -9.19 10.68
C GLU A 83 -27.97 -8.99 11.76
N GLN A 84 -27.65 -8.27 12.84
CA GLN A 84 -28.65 -7.93 13.86
C GLN A 84 -29.74 -6.97 13.34
N VAL A 85 -29.39 -6.06 12.42
CA VAL A 85 -30.36 -5.18 11.77
C VAL A 85 -31.28 -6.00 10.86
N ASP A 86 -30.74 -6.93 10.07
CA ASP A 86 -31.52 -7.80 9.19
C ASP A 86 -32.52 -8.64 9.99
N GLN A 87 -32.10 -9.26 11.10
CA GLN A 87 -32.99 -10.00 11.99
C GLN A 87 -34.13 -9.15 12.56
N ARG A 88 -33.87 -7.86 12.84
CA ARG A 88 -34.91 -6.94 13.30
C ARG A 88 -35.88 -6.56 12.19
N PHE A 89 -35.41 -6.45 10.95
CA PHE A 89 -36.27 -6.21 9.80
C PHE A 89 -37.17 -7.42 9.52
N GLU A 90 -36.66 -8.65 9.59
CA GLU A 90 -37.48 -9.86 9.48
C GLU A 90 -38.61 -9.88 10.52
N GLN A 91 -38.33 -9.48 11.77
CA GLN A 91 -39.36 -9.38 12.80
C GLN A 91 -40.39 -8.28 12.50
N VAL A 92 -39.97 -7.18 11.87
CA VAL A 92 -40.87 -6.11 11.45
C VAL A 92 -41.79 -6.61 10.32
N ASP A 93 -41.25 -7.32 9.34
CA ASP A 93 -42.01 -7.91 8.24
C ASP A 93 -43.08 -8.88 8.75
N GLN A 94 -42.72 -9.79 9.67
CA GLN A 94 -43.68 -10.69 10.32
C GLN A 94 -44.81 -9.96 11.05
N ARG A 95 -44.52 -8.80 11.66
CA ARG A 95 -45.55 -7.99 12.32
C ARG A 95 -46.46 -7.31 11.31
N PHE A 96 -45.93 -6.87 10.17
CA PHE A 96 -46.75 -6.32 9.10
C PHE A 96 -47.66 -7.39 8.47
N GLU A 97 -47.17 -8.60 8.23
CA GLU A 97 -48.00 -9.72 7.78
C GLU A 97 -49.18 -10.00 8.73
N GLN A 98 -48.94 -9.96 10.05
CA GLN A 98 -50.00 -10.11 11.05
C GLN A 98 -51.00 -8.94 11.04
N VAL A 99 -50.53 -7.72 10.77
CA VAL A 99 -51.39 -6.55 10.64
C VAL A 99 -52.27 -6.69 9.40
N ASP A 100 -51.71 -7.09 8.26
CA ASP A 100 -52.43 -7.31 7.00
C ASP A 100 -53.53 -8.36 7.19
N GLN A 101 -53.23 -9.50 7.80
CA GLN A 101 -54.23 -10.54 8.12
C GLN A 101 -55.39 -10.01 8.99
N ARG A 102 -55.10 -9.12 9.95
CA ARG A 102 -56.14 -8.51 10.78
C ARG A 102 -57.01 -7.54 9.98
N PHE A 103 -56.43 -6.79 9.05
CA PHE A 103 -57.18 -5.92 8.16
C PHE A 103 -58.07 -6.73 7.22
N GLU A 104 -57.59 -7.82 6.63
CA GLU A 104 -58.41 -8.72 5.80
C GLU A 104 -59.62 -9.26 6.56
N GLN A 105 -59.45 -9.66 7.83
CA GLN A 105 -60.56 -10.11 8.67
C GLN A 105 -61.58 -9.01 8.96
N VAL A 106 -61.11 -7.76 9.12
CA VAL A 106 -61.98 -6.61 9.32
C VAL A 106 -62.77 -6.29 8.05
N ASP A 107 -62.11 -6.28 6.89
CA ASP A 107 -62.76 -6.05 5.59
C ASP A 107 -63.83 -7.11 5.32
N GLN A 108 -63.56 -8.39 5.61
CA GLN A 108 -64.56 -9.46 5.49
C GLN A 108 -65.82 -9.20 6.32
N ARG A 109 -65.69 -8.60 7.51
CA ARG A 109 -66.85 -8.26 8.37
C ARG A 109 -67.66 -7.08 7.86
N PHE A 110 -67.04 -6.16 7.12
CA PHE A 110 -67.74 -5.01 6.54
C PHE A 110 -68.36 -5.31 5.16
N THR A 111 -67.99 -6.44 4.55
CA THR A 111 -68.48 -6.86 3.22
C THR A 111 -69.62 -7.90 3.29
N LEU A 112 -69.96 -8.38 4.50
CA LEU A 112 -71.11 -9.24 4.81
C LEU A 112 -72.31 -8.40 5.28
#